data_AF-A0A497FD98-F1
#
_entry.id   AF-A0A497FD98-F1
#
_cell.length_a   1.000
_cell.length_b   1.000
_cell.length_c   1.000
_cell.angle_alpha   90.00
_cell.angle_beta   90.00
_cell.angle_gamma   90.00
#
_symmetry.space_group_name_H-M   'P 1'
#
loop_
_entity.id
_entity.type
_entity.pdbx_description
1 polymer ?
#
loop_
_entity_poly.entity_id
_entity_poly.type
_entity_poly.pdbx_seq_one_letter_code
_entity_poly.pdbx_strand_id
1 'polypeptide(L)'
;MGLFKVLYTSIDTSWKIPLTILVNIPRVEYCGEAIGPYSPGDNVELPRYIADMLLRGNLAKVNTKKLPTSIELSKLLWIEERSEQLQKLDEDFLHRVKLYLKSLEQLARESTSVNPILLAQEAQYVKIKVLDLMKRRLVKIVKIALSNPNPRQEVLEKLTIEERMLYIKLCKELGSWLSFLENEFK
;
A
#
# COMPACT_ATOMS: atom_id res chain seq x y z
N MET A 1 -21.89 -1.50 -6.30
CA MET A 1 -20.58 -1.64 -5.63
C MET A 1 -19.53 -1.74 -6.74
N GLY A 2 -18.62 -0.77 -6.88
CA GLY A 2 -17.78 -0.65 -8.09
C GLY A 2 -16.72 -1.75 -8.24
N LEU A 3 -16.43 -2.17 -9.48
CA LEU A 3 -15.42 -3.17 -9.87
C LEU A 3 -14.06 -2.96 -9.19
N PHE A 4 -13.67 -1.70 -8.96
CA PHE A 4 -12.44 -1.34 -8.25
C PHE A 4 -12.37 -1.93 -6.84
N LYS A 5 -13.48 -1.90 -6.08
CA LYS A 5 -13.52 -2.40 -4.71
C LYS A 5 -13.42 -3.93 -4.66
N VAL A 6 -14.00 -4.63 -5.62
CA VAL A 6 -14.02 -6.10 -5.68
C VAL A 6 -12.64 -6.67 -6.07
N LEU A 7 -11.99 -6.06 -7.06
CA LEU A 7 -10.63 -6.42 -7.46
C LEU A 7 -9.63 -6.11 -6.34
N TYR A 8 -9.78 -4.94 -5.70
CA TYR A 8 -8.94 -4.55 -4.57
C TYR A 8 -9.02 -5.56 -3.42
N THR A 9 -10.22 -5.97 -3.00
CA THR A 9 -10.39 -6.94 -1.91
C THR A 9 -9.81 -8.32 -2.19
N SER A 10 -9.70 -8.72 -3.46
CA SER A 10 -9.17 -10.03 -3.84
C SER A 10 -7.64 -10.05 -3.88
N ILE A 11 -7.01 -8.92 -4.24
CA ILE A 11 -5.55 -8.77 -4.25
C ILE A 11 -5.00 -8.56 -2.82
N ASP A 12 -5.82 -7.96 -1.94
CA ASP A 12 -5.50 -7.61 -0.56
C ASP A 12 -5.14 -8.82 0.33
N THR A 13 -5.46 -10.06 -0.06
CA THR A 13 -5.22 -11.27 0.76
C THR A 13 -3.80 -11.84 0.65
N SER A 14 -3.08 -11.56 -0.45
CA SER A 14 -1.73 -12.11 -0.70
C SER A 14 -0.61 -11.24 -0.13
N TRP A 15 -0.91 -10.00 0.25
CA TRP A 15 0.07 -9.08 0.81
C TRP A 15 0.63 -9.60 2.13
N LYS A 16 1.95 -9.49 2.28
CA LYS A 16 2.62 -9.88 3.50
C LYS A 16 2.60 -8.74 4.50
N ILE A 17 2.10 -9.02 5.69
CA ILE A 17 2.04 -8.07 6.80
C ILE A 17 3.24 -8.34 7.71
N PRO A 18 4.06 -7.31 8.00
CA PRO A 18 5.16 -7.44 8.94
C PRO A 18 4.61 -7.50 10.37
N LEU A 19 4.96 -8.55 11.09
CA LEU A 19 4.53 -8.81 12.46
C LEU A 19 5.73 -9.01 13.39
N THR A 20 5.52 -8.70 14.66
CA THR A 20 6.34 -9.16 15.77
C THR A 20 5.52 -10.15 16.59
N ILE A 21 6.01 -11.37 16.73
CA ILE A 21 5.36 -12.45 17.47
C ILE A 21 5.44 -12.17 18.97
N LEU A 22 4.33 -12.39 19.70
CA LEU A 22 4.23 -12.11 21.14
C LEU A 22 4.33 -13.37 22.00
N VAL A 23 3.95 -14.52 21.45
CA VAL A 23 3.89 -15.81 22.16
C VAL A 23 4.54 -16.91 21.33
N ASN A 24 4.86 -18.05 21.95
CA ASN A 24 5.35 -19.19 21.20
C ASN A 24 4.23 -19.76 20.31
N ILE A 25 4.50 -19.90 19.01
CA ILE A 25 3.58 -20.48 18.05
C ILE A 25 4.23 -21.77 17.53
N PRO A 26 3.70 -22.96 17.84
CA PRO A 26 4.24 -24.20 17.31
C PRO A 26 4.03 -24.28 15.80
N ARG A 27 4.72 -25.22 15.15
CA ARG A 27 4.46 -25.51 13.74
C ARG A 27 3.04 -26.06 13.60
N VAL A 28 2.20 -25.35 12.86
CA VAL A 28 0.82 -25.75 12.54
C VAL A 28 0.59 -25.63 11.04
N GLU A 29 -0.26 -26.49 10.49
CA GLU A 29 -0.65 -26.43 9.09
C GLU A 29 -2.02 -25.74 8.97
N TYR A 30 -2.11 -24.71 8.14
CA TYR A 30 -3.33 -23.94 7.94
C TYR A 30 -3.49 -23.59 6.46
N CYS A 31 -4.63 -23.98 5.88
CA CYS A 31 -4.90 -23.83 4.44
C CYS A 31 -3.78 -24.39 3.52
N GLY A 32 -3.10 -25.46 3.94
CA GLY A 32 -1.98 -26.06 3.20
C GLY A 32 -0.65 -25.31 3.30
N GLU A 33 -0.57 -24.26 4.13
CA GLU A 33 0.67 -23.56 4.45
C GLU A 33 1.12 -23.90 5.88
N ALA A 34 2.42 -24.14 6.06
CA ALA A 34 3.01 -24.31 7.37
C ALA A 34 3.24 -22.95 8.04
N ILE A 35 2.62 -22.72 9.18
CA ILE A 35 2.81 -21.56 10.04
C ILE A 35 3.72 -21.96 11.19
N GLY A 36 4.77 -21.19 11.44
CA GLY A 36 5.72 -21.46 12.51
C GLY A 36 6.67 -22.63 12.21
N PRO A 37 7.48 -23.04 13.21
CA PRO A 37 7.45 -22.55 14.59
C PRO A 37 7.99 -21.11 14.71
N TYR A 38 7.38 -20.31 15.58
CA TYR A 38 7.84 -18.95 15.91
C TYR A 38 8.02 -18.77 17.42
N SER A 39 9.04 -18.01 17.79
CA SER A 39 9.34 -17.62 19.15
C SER A 39 8.86 -16.20 19.46
N PRO A 40 8.56 -15.88 20.73
CA PRO A 40 8.30 -14.50 21.14
C PRO A 40 9.43 -13.56 20.73
N GLY A 41 9.11 -12.44 20.09
CA GLY A 41 10.05 -11.46 19.57
C GLY A 41 10.43 -11.65 18.10
N ASP A 42 10.08 -12.78 17.48
CA ASP A 42 10.38 -13.03 16.06
C ASP A 42 9.69 -12.00 15.16
N ASN A 43 10.43 -11.51 14.16
CA ASN A 43 9.90 -10.61 13.14
C ASN A 43 9.63 -11.38 11.86
N VAL A 44 8.36 -11.56 11.53
CA VAL A 44 7.91 -12.38 10.40
C VAL A 44 7.07 -11.55 9.43
N GLU A 45 7.02 -11.97 8.18
CA GLU A 45 6.16 -11.39 7.15
C GLU A 45 5.23 -12.47 6.63
N LEU A 46 3.95 -12.35 6.98
CA LEU A 46 2.95 -13.39 6.73
C LEU A 46 1.82 -12.85 5.85
N PRO A 47 1.26 -13.67 4.95
CA PRO A 47 0.07 -13.30 4.20
C PRO A 47 -1.02 -12.72 5.11
N ARG A 48 -1.73 -11.71 4.62
CA ARG A 48 -2.70 -10.95 5.41
C ARG A 48 -3.72 -11.85 6.12
N TYR A 49 -4.19 -12.91 5.47
CA TYR A 49 -5.18 -13.81 6.09
C TYR A 49 -4.63 -14.51 7.34
N ILE A 50 -3.34 -14.85 7.36
CA ILE A 50 -2.65 -15.39 8.53
C ILE A 50 -2.40 -14.29 9.56
N ALA A 51 -1.93 -13.13 9.11
CA ALA A 51 -1.64 -12.02 9.98
C ALA A 51 -2.89 -11.51 10.73
N ASP A 52 -4.02 -11.37 10.03
CA ASP A 52 -5.31 -10.96 10.62
C ASP A 52 -5.78 -11.96 11.69
N MET A 53 -5.44 -13.25 11.55
CA MET A 53 -5.73 -14.28 12.55
C MET A 53 -4.87 -14.08 13.81
N LEU A 54 -3.56 -13.92 13.62
CA LEU A 54 -2.61 -13.74 14.73
C LEU A 54 -2.85 -12.44 15.48
N LEU A 55 -3.19 -11.36 14.78
CA LEU A 55 -3.52 -10.05 15.37
C LEU A 55 -4.82 -10.13 16.19
N ARG A 56 -5.88 -10.78 15.67
CA ARG A 56 -7.14 -10.96 16.42
C ARG A 56 -6.97 -11.78 17.68
N GLY A 57 -6.07 -12.76 17.65
CA GLY A 57 -5.75 -13.59 18.81
C GLY A 57 -4.80 -12.93 19.82
N ASN A 58 -4.35 -11.68 19.58
CA ASN A 58 -3.27 -11.04 20.34
C ASN A 58 -1.98 -11.89 20.42
N LEU A 59 -1.74 -12.74 19.41
CA LEU A 59 -0.57 -13.62 19.33
C LEU A 59 0.63 -12.93 18.66
N ALA A 60 0.35 -11.84 17.94
CA ALA A 60 1.33 -10.99 17.29
C ALA A 60 0.87 -9.53 17.34
N LYS A 61 1.79 -8.61 17.09
CA LYS A 61 1.50 -7.19 16.82
C LYS A 61 2.11 -6.77 15.49
N VAL A 62 1.57 -5.73 14.87
CA VAL A 62 2.15 -5.17 13.64
C VAL A 62 3.54 -4.61 13.95
N ASN A 63 4.54 -4.99 13.16
CA ASN A 63 5.88 -4.44 13.28
C ASN A 63 5.94 -3.08 12.56
N THR A 64 5.69 -2.03 13.32
CA THR A 64 5.65 -0.64 12.81
C THR A 64 6.99 -0.15 12.26
N LYS A 65 8.12 -0.77 12.64
CA LYS A 65 9.46 -0.40 12.12
C LYS A 65 9.64 -0.73 10.65
N LYS A 66 8.82 -1.63 10.10
CA LYS A 66 8.83 -2.01 8.69
C LYS A 66 7.76 -1.28 7.86
N LEU A 67 7.01 -0.37 8.48
CA LEU A 67 5.96 0.40 7.81
C LEU A 67 6.46 1.80 7.43
N PRO A 68 5.90 2.42 6.38
CA PRO A 68 6.28 3.77 5.96
C PRO A 68 5.95 4.79 7.06
N THR A 69 6.97 5.19 7.80
CA THR A 69 6.89 6.21 8.86
C THR A 69 6.66 7.60 8.26
N SER A 70 6.25 8.57 9.07
CA SER A 70 6.10 9.97 8.62
C SER A 70 7.38 10.55 8.01
N ILE A 71 8.54 10.16 8.54
CA ILE A 71 9.86 10.57 8.03
C ILE A 71 10.09 10.00 6.64
N GLU A 72 9.83 8.70 6.43
CA GLU A 72 9.98 8.05 5.13
C GLU A 72 9.01 8.61 4.10
N LEU A 73 7.75 8.84 4.49
CA LEU A 73 6.76 9.49 3.62
C LEU A 73 7.17 10.90 3.21
N SER A 74 7.77 11.65 4.13
CA SER A 74 8.31 12.99 3.81
C SER A 74 9.45 12.92 2.82
N LYS A 75 10.35 11.93 2.95
CA LYS A 75 11.43 11.68 1.99
C LYS A 75 10.87 11.28 0.62
N LEU A 76 9.92 10.35 0.57
CA LEU A 76 9.28 9.91 -0.67
C LEU A 76 8.59 11.09 -1.37
N LEU A 77 7.83 11.91 -0.64
CA LEU A 77 7.21 13.11 -1.18
C LEU A 77 8.26 14.09 -1.75
N TRP A 78 9.32 14.37 -1.00
CA TRP A 78 10.38 15.27 -1.43
C TRP A 78 11.07 14.79 -2.72
N ILE A 79 11.33 13.49 -2.85
CA ILE A 79 11.89 12.90 -4.08
C ILE A 79 10.89 13.04 -5.24
N GLU A 80 9.60 12.74 -4.99
CA GLU A 80 8.55 12.85 -6.01
C GLU A 80 8.40 14.29 -6.53
N GLU A 81 8.57 15.27 -5.65
CA GLU A 81 8.43 16.70 -5.95
C GLU A 81 9.48 17.24 -6.92
N ARG A 82 10.69 16.69 -6.86
CA ARG A 82 11.86 17.22 -7.59
C ARG A 82 12.17 16.45 -8.86
N SER A 83 11.58 15.27 -9.02
CA SER A 83 11.74 14.45 -10.20
C SER A 83 10.56 14.64 -11.15
N GLU A 84 10.82 14.77 -12.45
CA GLU A 84 9.76 14.66 -13.46
C GLU A 84 9.33 13.19 -13.66
N GLN A 85 10.21 12.25 -13.34
CA GLN A 85 9.94 10.83 -13.47
C GLN A 85 9.22 10.28 -12.23
N LEU A 86 8.43 9.22 -12.43
CA LEU A 86 7.89 8.43 -11.34
C LEU A 86 9.03 7.73 -10.60
N GLN A 87 9.10 7.91 -9.28
CA GLN A 87 9.92 7.04 -8.45
C GLN A 87 9.25 5.66 -8.32
N LYS A 88 10.04 4.62 -8.08
CA LYS A 88 9.51 3.29 -7.80
C LYS A 88 8.89 3.27 -6.39
N LEU A 89 7.62 2.91 -6.31
CA LEU A 89 6.98 2.48 -5.08
C LEU A 89 6.65 0.99 -5.18
N ASP A 90 6.72 0.29 -4.06
CA ASP A 90 6.32 -1.09 -3.99
C ASP A 90 4.80 -1.24 -4.21
N GLU A 91 4.39 -2.40 -4.73
CA GLU A 91 2.99 -2.64 -5.12
C GLU A 91 2.00 -2.53 -3.96
N ASP A 92 2.44 -2.85 -2.75
CA ASP A 92 1.67 -2.87 -1.49
C ASP A 92 1.83 -1.57 -0.67
N PHE A 93 2.48 -0.54 -1.21
CA PHE A 93 2.85 0.67 -0.46
C PHE A 93 1.65 1.31 0.26
N LEU A 94 0.53 1.53 -0.45
CA LEU A 94 -0.68 2.13 0.14
C LEU A 94 -1.30 1.25 1.23
N HIS A 95 -1.15 -0.07 1.12
CA HIS A 95 -1.58 -0.99 2.16
C HIS A 95 -0.73 -0.83 3.43
N ARG A 96 0.59 -0.77 3.30
CA ARG A 96 1.48 -0.57 4.45
C ARG A 96 1.26 0.79 5.14
N VAL A 97 0.96 1.84 4.38
CA VAL A 97 0.52 3.13 4.93
C VAL A 97 -0.77 2.97 5.74
N LYS A 98 -1.76 2.23 5.23
CA LYS A 98 -3.01 1.96 5.93
C LYS A 98 -2.79 1.17 7.23
N LEU A 99 -1.88 0.20 7.23
CA LEU A 99 -1.47 -0.52 8.43
C LEU A 99 -0.82 0.42 9.44
N TYR A 100 0.02 1.35 9.00
CA TYR A 100 0.67 2.31 9.89
C TYR A 100 -0.37 3.21 10.56
N LEU A 101 -1.31 3.76 9.79
CA LEU A 101 -2.41 4.57 10.32
C LEU A 101 -3.25 3.80 11.36
N LYS A 102 -3.61 2.54 11.07
CA LYS A 102 -4.32 1.68 12.03
C LYS A 102 -3.51 1.45 13.31
N SER A 103 -2.19 1.26 13.18
CA SER A 103 -1.33 1.06 14.34
C SER A 103 -1.27 2.30 15.25
N LEU A 104 -1.27 3.51 14.67
CA LEU A 104 -1.35 4.76 15.43
C LEU A 104 -2.71 4.90 16.15
N GLU A 105 -3.81 4.57 15.47
CA GLU A 105 -5.15 4.57 16.06
C GLU A 105 -5.28 3.55 17.20
N GLN A 106 -4.69 2.37 17.06
CA GLN A 106 -4.67 1.34 18.09
C GLN A 106 -3.86 1.80 19.30
N LEU A 107 -2.65 2.32 19.09
CA LEU A 107 -1.82 2.88 20.15
C LEU A 107 -2.55 4.01 20.89
N ALA A 108 -3.27 4.87 20.19
CA ALA A 108 -4.03 5.96 20.82
C ALA A 108 -5.17 5.46 21.74
N ARG A 109 -5.71 4.26 21.50
CA ARG A 109 -6.74 3.64 22.33
C ARG A 109 -6.16 2.88 23.52
N GLU A 110 -5.03 2.21 23.33
CA GLU A 110 -4.47 1.25 24.29
C GLU A 110 -3.41 1.87 25.21
N SER A 111 -2.73 2.94 24.78
CA SER A 111 -1.59 3.49 25.49
C SER A 111 -1.98 4.38 26.67
N THR A 112 -1.48 4.04 27.86
CA THR A 112 -1.47 4.95 29.04
C THR A 112 -0.27 5.91 29.04
N SER A 113 0.80 5.60 28.30
CA SER A 113 2.10 6.28 28.39
C SER A 113 2.37 7.35 27.33
N VAL A 114 1.75 7.24 26.16
CA VAL A 114 1.86 8.18 25.03
C VAL A 114 0.60 9.03 24.94
N ASN A 115 0.77 10.34 24.76
CA ASN A 115 -0.33 11.28 24.63
C ASN A 115 -1.15 10.99 23.35
N PRO A 116 -2.45 10.64 23.46
CA PRO A 116 -3.32 10.34 22.31
C PRO A 116 -3.41 11.48 21.29
N ILE A 117 -3.28 12.74 21.73
CA ILE A 117 -3.31 13.92 20.86
C ILE A 117 -2.13 13.89 19.89
N LEU A 118 -0.93 13.53 20.35
CA LEU A 118 0.27 13.45 19.51
C LEU A 118 0.13 12.35 18.45
N LEU A 119 -0.45 11.20 18.82
CA LEU A 119 -0.71 10.10 17.89
C LEU A 119 -1.75 10.49 16.82
N ALA A 120 -2.80 11.22 17.21
CA ALA A 120 -3.78 11.74 16.27
C ALA A 120 -3.17 12.77 15.30
N GLN A 121 -2.30 13.66 15.80
CA GLN A 121 -1.57 14.61 14.97
C GLN A 121 -0.64 13.91 13.97
N GLU A 122 0.11 12.90 14.42
CA GLU A 122 0.95 12.07 13.55
C GLU A 122 0.12 11.37 12.47
N ALA A 123 -1.01 10.76 12.83
CA ALA A 123 -1.90 10.11 11.88
C ALA A 123 -2.45 11.10 10.83
N GLN A 124 -2.79 12.31 11.26
CA GLN A 124 -3.22 13.37 10.35
C GLN A 124 -2.10 13.83 9.41
N TYR A 125 -0.89 13.97 9.93
CA TYR A 125 0.29 14.33 9.15
C TYR A 125 0.58 13.29 8.06
N VAL A 126 0.56 12.00 8.42
CA VAL A 126 0.70 10.87 7.49
C VAL A 126 -0.36 10.93 6.38
N LYS A 127 -1.63 11.15 6.73
CA LYS A 127 -2.73 11.27 5.75
C LYS A 127 -2.47 12.37 4.74
N ILE A 128 -2.07 13.55 5.21
CA ILE A 128 -1.77 14.70 4.35
C ILE A 128 -0.61 14.36 3.40
N LYS A 129 0.51 13.84 3.92
CA LYS A 129 1.69 13.50 3.11
C LYS A 129 1.41 12.46 2.04
N VAL A 130 0.65 11.43 2.37
CA VAL A 130 0.28 10.38 1.42
C VAL A 130 -0.63 10.95 0.33
N LEU A 131 -1.64 11.75 0.70
CA LEU A 131 -2.51 12.38 -0.29
C LEU A 131 -1.74 13.30 -1.25
N ASP A 132 -0.80 14.09 -0.73
CA ASP A 132 0.04 14.95 -1.55
C ASP A 132 0.96 14.16 -2.48
N LEU A 133 1.58 13.09 -1.98
CA LEU A 133 2.39 12.15 -2.78
C LEU A 133 1.55 11.55 -3.92
N MET A 134 0.38 11.01 -3.60
CA MET A 134 -0.50 10.37 -4.59
C MET A 134 -1.03 11.37 -5.62
N LYS A 135 -1.36 12.60 -5.24
CA LYS A 135 -1.78 13.64 -6.19
C LYS A 135 -0.68 13.97 -7.19
N ARG A 136 0.57 14.11 -6.73
CA ARG A 136 1.71 14.40 -7.61
C ARG A 136 1.97 13.24 -8.57
N ARG A 137 1.92 12.01 -8.07
CA ARG A 137 2.06 10.80 -8.90
C ARG A 137 0.95 10.67 -9.92
N LEU A 138 -0.30 10.97 -9.55
CA LEU A 138 -1.44 10.97 -10.46
C LEU A 138 -1.20 11.89 -11.68
N VAL A 139 -0.69 13.10 -11.47
CA VAL A 139 -0.36 14.02 -12.57
C VAL A 139 0.65 13.38 -13.52
N LYS A 140 1.69 12.73 -13.00
CA LYS A 140 2.71 12.05 -13.80
C LYS A 140 2.14 10.85 -14.56
N ILE A 141 1.32 10.02 -13.90
CA ILE A 141 0.65 8.86 -14.50
C ILE A 141 -0.22 9.31 -15.69
N VAL A 142 -1.01 10.36 -15.51
CA VAL A 142 -1.86 10.91 -16.58
C VAL A 142 -1.01 11.43 -17.74
N LYS A 143 0.06 12.20 -17.47
CA LYS A 143 0.97 12.68 -18.52
C LYS A 143 1.59 11.53 -19.32
N ILE A 144 2.03 10.47 -18.65
CA ILE A 144 2.61 9.28 -19.29
C ILE A 144 1.57 8.58 -20.17
N ALA A 145 0.36 8.35 -19.63
CA ALA A 145 -0.72 7.70 -20.36
C ALA A 145 -1.15 8.51 -21.60
N LEU A 146 -1.20 9.84 -21.49
CA LEU A 146 -1.53 10.74 -22.60
C LEU A 146 -0.46 10.72 -23.69
N SER A 147 0.82 10.67 -23.30
CA SER A 147 1.94 10.68 -24.24
C SER A 147 2.03 9.37 -25.04
N ASN A 148 1.69 8.25 -24.42
CA ASN A 148 1.59 6.96 -25.11
C ASN A 148 0.52 6.09 -24.42
N PRO A 149 -0.68 5.95 -25.01
CA PRO A 149 -1.79 5.16 -24.48
C PRO A 149 -1.61 3.64 -24.56
N ASN A 150 -0.41 3.12 -24.34
CA ASN A 150 -0.14 1.69 -24.25
C ASN A 150 0.61 1.37 -22.95
N PRO A 151 0.09 0.47 -22.08
CA PRO A 151 0.75 0.13 -20.83
C PRO A 151 2.15 -0.44 -21.05
N ARG A 152 3.16 0.15 -20.42
CA ARG A 152 4.56 -0.31 -20.49
C ARG A 152 4.99 -0.94 -19.17
N GLN A 153 5.71 -2.06 -19.26
CA GLN A 153 6.22 -2.78 -18.09
C GLN A 153 7.09 -1.91 -17.19
N GLU A 154 7.97 -1.09 -17.78
CA GLU A 154 8.85 -0.16 -17.05
C GLU A 154 8.10 0.89 -16.21
N VAL A 155 6.88 1.27 -16.63
CA VAL A 155 6.01 2.17 -15.88
C VAL A 155 5.31 1.38 -14.80
N LEU A 156 4.72 0.23 -15.16
CA LEU A 156 3.99 -0.64 -14.23
C LEU A 156 4.85 -0.96 -13.00
N GLU A 157 6.11 -1.36 -13.17
CA GLU A 157 7.04 -1.71 -12.08
C GLU A 157 7.30 -0.60 -11.05
N LYS A 158 6.92 0.65 -11.36
CA LYS A 158 7.07 1.81 -10.47
C LYS A 158 5.79 2.16 -9.71
N LEU A 159 4.67 1.53 -10.04
CA LEU A 159 3.33 1.87 -9.57
C LEU A 159 2.86 0.92 -8.47
N THR A 160 2.10 1.47 -7.51
CA THR A 160 1.30 0.65 -6.59
C THR A 160 0.22 -0.11 -7.35
N ILE A 161 -0.40 -1.14 -6.74
CA ILE A 161 -1.46 -1.87 -7.44
C ILE A 161 -2.63 -0.96 -7.86
N GLU A 162 -3.01 -0.01 -7.01
CA GLU A 162 -4.10 0.92 -7.26
C GLU A 162 -3.76 1.85 -8.44
N GLU A 163 -2.51 2.31 -8.48
CA GLU A 163 -1.99 3.13 -9.58
C GLU A 163 -1.91 2.34 -10.90
N ARG A 164 -1.50 1.07 -10.87
CA ARG A 164 -1.45 0.20 -12.06
C ARG A 164 -2.83 0.04 -12.67
N MET A 165 -3.83 -0.27 -11.84
CA MET A 165 -5.21 -0.41 -12.27
C MET A 165 -5.71 0.88 -12.95
N LEU A 166 -5.40 2.04 -12.37
CA LEU A 166 -5.74 3.33 -12.94
C LEU A 166 -5.02 3.57 -14.28
N TYR A 167 -3.70 3.36 -14.33
CA TYR A 167 -2.88 3.58 -15.51
C TYR A 167 -3.33 2.72 -16.70
N ILE A 168 -3.55 1.42 -16.47
CA ILE A 168 -4.04 0.49 -17.50
C ILE A 168 -5.39 0.97 -18.05
N LYS A 169 -6.29 1.39 -17.16
CA LYS A 169 -7.59 1.92 -17.57
C LYS A 169 -7.45 3.20 -18.39
N LEU A 170 -6.62 4.15 -17.94
CA LEU A 170 -6.36 5.40 -18.67
C LEU A 170 -5.82 5.14 -20.07
N CYS A 171 -4.82 4.27 -20.22
CA CYS A 171 -4.29 3.89 -21.54
C CYS A 171 -5.37 3.30 -22.44
N LYS A 172 -6.22 2.41 -21.91
CA LYS A 172 -7.33 1.82 -22.69
C LYS A 172 -8.31 2.88 -23.19
N GLU A 173 -8.79 3.76 -22.32
CA GLU A 173 -9.78 4.78 -22.68
C GLU A 173 -9.19 5.81 -23.66
N LEU A 174 -7.97 6.29 -23.40
CA LEU A 174 -7.28 7.25 -24.26
C LEU A 174 -6.95 6.64 -25.63
N GLY A 175 -6.44 5.40 -25.65
CA GLY A 175 -6.10 4.71 -26.90
C GLY A 175 -7.34 4.44 -27.76
N SER A 176 -8.45 4.04 -27.12
CA SER A 176 -9.74 3.84 -27.82
C SER A 176 -10.26 5.14 -28.42
N TRP A 177 -10.18 6.24 -27.66
CA TRP A 177 -10.60 7.57 -28.12
C TRP A 177 -9.75 8.07 -29.30
N LEU A 178 -8.42 7.96 -29.22
CA LEU A 178 -7.54 8.38 -30.32
C LEU A 178 -7.76 7.54 -31.58
N SER A 179 -7.91 6.22 -31.41
CA SER A 179 -8.20 5.32 -32.55
C SER A 179 -9.53 5.67 -33.22
N PHE A 180 -10.54 6.04 -32.44
CA PHE A 180 -11.81 6.55 -32.98
C PHE A 180 -11.58 7.82 -33.81
N LEU A 181 -10.89 8.83 -33.27
CA LEU A 181 -10.60 10.07 -34.00
C LEU A 181 -9.81 9.82 -35.30
N GLU A 182 -8.80 8.96 -35.25
CA GLU A 182 -8.02 8.60 -36.44
C GLU A 182 -8.86 7.95 -37.54
N ASN A 183 -9.95 7.25 -37.19
CA ASN A 183 -10.84 6.64 -38.17
C ASN A 183 -11.88 7.63 -38.71
N GLU A 184 -12.31 8.61 -37.91
CA GLU A 184 -13.27 9.65 -38.35
C GLU A 184 -12.65 10.67 -39.33
N PHE A 185 -11.34 10.89 -39.25
CA PHE A 185 -10.60 11.83 -40.12
C PHE A 185 -9.74 11.16 -41.20
N LYS A 186 -9.92 9.85 -41.42
CA LYS A 186 -9.39 9.12 -42.58
C LYS A 186 -10.39 9.13 -43.72
#